data_AF-A0AAQ0CRX5-F1
#
_entry.id   AF-A0AAQ0CRX5-F1
#
_cell.length_a   1.000
_cell.length_b   1.000
_cell.length_c   1.000
_cell.angle_alpha   90.00
_cell.angle_beta   90.00
_cell.angle_gamma   90.00
#
_symmetry.space_group_name_H-M   'P 1'
#
loop_
_entity.id
_entity.type
_entity.pdbx_description
1 polymer ?
#
loop_
_entity_poly.entity_id
_entity_poly.type
_entity_poly.pdbx_seq_one_letter_code
_entity_poly.pdbx_strand_id
1 'polypeptide(L)'
;MALAHRLLLIAGASAALTAGATGAAPAATAAAACASPAFDRYPAPAAAARAPRKPAAAPRLTSHEARLYRTVIRDAFAQPANFAGHYRVAIWGCGTDCRNFAIVDKDTGATYTMPGVTAVSGVMGNDDERVDFRAGSRLLIVAGCFNDDCGDGNAKAARFFYEWTGTRLRPVGTCPLAIEPVQ
;
A
#
# COMPACT_ATOMS: atom_id res chain seq x y z
N MET A 1 60.07 -67.42 35.35
CA MET A 1 59.61 -67.66 36.72
C MET A 1 59.37 -66.32 37.41
N ALA A 2 58.43 -66.27 38.37
CA ALA A 2 58.00 -65.14 39.22
C ALA A 2 56.93 -64.21 38.59
N LEU A 3 55.66 -64.38 39.01
CA LEU A 3 54.94 -63.72 40.13
C LEU A 3 54.43 -62.34 39.71
N ALA A 4 53.17 -62.24 39.25
CA ALA A 4 52.00 -61.89 40.06
C ALA A 4 52.13 -60.51 40.73
N HIS A 5 51.18 -59.60 40.47
CA HIS A 5 50.27 -59.02 41.48
C HIS A 5 49.21 -58.17 40.76
N ARG A 6 47.95 -58.59 40.90
CA ARG A 6 46.76 -57.84 40.47
C ARG A 6 46.54 -56.70 41.46
N LEU A 7 46.56 -55.46 40.99
CA LEU A 7 46.00 -54.33 41.73
C LEU A 7 44.69 -53.93 41.05
N LEU A 8 43.59 -54.08 41.79
CA LEU A 8 42.30 -53.47 41.48
C LEU A 8 42.42 -51.95 41.59
N LEU A 9 41.89 -51.22 40.61
CA LEU A 9 41.43 -49.85 40.82
C LEU A 9 39.98 -49.72 40.36
N ILE A 10 39.21 -49.17 41.28
CA ILE A 10 37.75 -49.16 41.38
C ILE A 10 37.21 -48.10 40.43
N ALA A 11 36.19 -48.47 39.64
CA ALA A 11 35.47 -47.56 38.77
C ALA A 11 34.60 -46.60 39.61
N GLY A 12 34.92 -45.30 39.56
CA GLY A 12 34.02 -44.24 40.03
C GLY A 12 33.14 -43.76 38.88
N ALA A 13 31.88 -44.18 38.87
CA ALA A 13 30.87 -43.67 37.94
C ALA A 13 30.18 -42.45 38.56
N SER A 14 30.54 -41.25 38.13
CA SER A 14 29.80 -40.03 38.48
C SER A 14 28.55 -39.92 37.61
N ALA A 15 27.39 -40.19 38.19
CA ALA A 15 26.09 -39.88 37.59
C ALA A 15 25.77 -38.40 37.84
N ALA A 16 25.86 -37.57 36.80
CA ALA A 16 25.34 -36.21 36.83
C ALA A 16 23.94 -36.21 36.19
N LEU A 17 22.90 -36.00 36.99
CA LEU A 17 21.55 -35.70 36.50
C LEU A 17 21.53 -34.27 35.96
N THR A 18 21.39 -34.09 34.65
CA THR A 18 21.06 -32.79 34.06
C THR A 18 19.54 -32.63 34.04
N ALA A 19 19.04 -31.79 34.95
CA ALA A 19 17.65 -31.33 34.93
C ALA A 19 17.44 -30.44 33.69
N GLY A 20 16.54 -30.87 32.80
CA GLY A 20 16.13 -30.10 31.63
C GLY A 20 15.31 -28.88 32.04
N ALA A 21 15.74 -27.69 31.64
CA ALA A 21 14.91 -26.50 31.64
C ALA A 21 14.30 -26.35 30.23
N THR A 22 13.05 -26.78 30.07
CA THR A 22 12.23 -26.38 28.92
C THR A 22 11.88 -24.91 29.06
N GLY A 23 12.73 -24.03 28.54
CA GLY A 23 12.41 -22.62 28.36
C GLY A 23 11.31 -22.48 27.32
N ALA A 24 10.07 -22.28 27.76
CA ALA A 24 9.01 -21.81 26.89
C ALA A 24 9.35 -20.38 26.45
N ALA A 25 9.71 -20.21 25.17
CA ALA A 25 9.90 -18.89 24.59
C ALA A 25 8.57 -18.10 24.67
N PRO A 26 8.57 -16.84 25.10
CA PRO A 26 7.38 -16.02 25.03
C PRO A 26 7.06 -15.80 23.55
N ALA A 27 5.88 -16.25 23.12
CA ALA A 27 5.30 -15.82 21.86
C ALA A 27 5.01 -14.31 22.01
N ALA A 28 5.91 -13.48 21.50
CA ALA A 28 5.61 -12.08 21.30
C ALA A 28 4.41 -12.03 20.35
N THR A 29 3.24 -11.67 20.87
CA THR A 29 2.14 -11.19 20.04
C THR A 29 2.66 -9.91 19.38
N ALA A 30 3.21 -10.05 18.18
CA ALA A 30 3.41 -8.91 17.30
C ALA A 30 2.03 -8.27 17.15
N ALA A 31 1.84 -7.09 17.74
CA ALA A 31 0.73 -6.22 17.36
C ALA A 31 0.73 -6.20 15.83
N ALA A 32 -0.39 -6.60 15.22
CA ALA A 32 -0.47 -6.74 13.78
C ALA A 32 -0.13 -5.39 13.14
N ALA A 33 1.13 -5.22 12.75
CA ALA A 33 1.58 -4.11 11.96
C ALA A 33 0.70 -4.14 10.71
N CYS A 34 0.01 -3.04 10.48
CA CYS A 34 -1.07 -2.98 9.51
C CYS A 34 -0.50 -3.21 8.11
N ALA A 35 -0.55 -4.47 7.65
CA ALA A 35 0.14 -4.90 6.45
C ALA A 35 -0.60 -4.37 5.23
N SER A 36 0.01 -3.42 4.53
CA SER A 36 -0.51 -2.93 3.26
C SER A 36 -0.70 -4.12 2.29
N PRO A 37 -1.87 -4.25 1.64
CA PRO A 37 -2.06 -5.29 0.65
C PRO A 37 -1.00 -5.18 -0.45
N ALA A 38 -0.35 -6.30 -0.79
CA ALA A 38 0.64 -6.30 -1.86
C ALA A 38 -0.02 -6.04 -3.22
N PHE A 39 0.59 -5.19 -4.05
CA PHE A 39 0.12 -4.86 -5.40
C PHE A 39 -0.11 -6.09 -6.28
N ASP A 40 0.70 -7.14 -6.11
CA ASP A 40 0.63 -8.39 -6.89
C ASP A 40 -0.64 -9.21 -6.58
N ARG A 41 -1.32 -8.96 -5.46
CA ARG A 41 -2.64 -9.57 -5.17
C ARG A 41 -3.77 -8.96 -5.99
N TYR A 42 -3.52 -7.84 -6.66
CA TYR A 42 -4.50 -7.13 -7.48
C TYR A 42 -3.98 -6.94 -8.90
N PRO A 43 -3.69 -8.01 -9.65
CA PRO A 43 -3.08 -7.88 -10.97
C PRO A 43 -3.98 -7.09 -11.92
N ALA A 44 -3.36 -6.22 -12.71
CA ALA A 44 -3.99 -5.55 -13.82
C ALA A 44 -4.14 -6.50 -15.02
N PRO A 45 -5.21 -6.35 -15.83
CA PRO A 45 -5.27 -7.01 -17.12
C PRO A 45 -4.13 -6.53 -18.02
N ALA A 46 -3.57 -7.43 -18.83
CA ALA A 46 -2.55 -7.04 -19.81
C ALA A 46 -3.13 -5.99 -20.78
N ALA A 47 -2.48 -4.82 -20.86
CA ALA A 47 -2.96 -3.69 -21.68
C ALA A 47 -3.14 -4.06 -23.16
N ALA A 48 -2.27 -4.93 -23.69
CA ALA A 48 -2.32 -5.38 -25.08
C ALA A 48 -3.52 -6.31 -25.40
N ALA A 49 -4.06 -7.03 -24.41
CA ALA A 49 -5.13 -8.00 -24.65
C ALA A 49 -6.48 -7.35 -24.98
N ARG A 50 -6.62 -6.03 -24.77
CA ARG A 50 -7.88 -5.29 -24.91
C ARG A 50 -7.77 -3.96 -25.64
N ALA A 51 -6.60 -3.66 -26.24
CA ALA A 51 -6.37 -2.37 -26.89
C ALA A 51 -7.40 -2.11 -28.01
N PRO A 52 -8.12 -0.97 -27.97
CA PRO A 52 -9.12 -0.63 -28.98
C PRO A 52 -8.45 -0.32 -30.31
N ARG A 53 -9.17 -0.56 -31.41
CA ARG A 53 -8.70 -0.17 -32.76
C ARG A 53 -8.42 1.32 -32.90
N LYS A 54 -9.14 2.16 -32.16
CA LYS A 54 -8.96 3.61 -32.13
C LYS A 54 -9.11 4.10 -30.69
N PRO A 55 -8.00 4.44 -30.01
CA PRO A 55 -8.05 5.08 -28.70
C PRO A 55 -8.78 6.42 -28.75
N ALA A 56 -9.30 6.86 -27.61
CA ALA A 56 -9.89 8.18 -27.47
C ALA A 56 -8.87 9.28 -27.80
N ALA A 57 -9.34 10.33 -28.50
CA ALA A 57 -8.50 11.47 -28.88
C ALA A 57 -8.32 12.48 -27.73
N ALA A 58 -9.25 12.49 -26.76
CA ALA A 58 -9.24 13.42 -25.64
C ALA A 58 -9.99 12.84 -24.42
N PRO A 59 -9.68 13.30 -23.20
CA PRO A 59 -10.42 12.92 -22.01
C PRO A 59 -11.79 13.61 -21.95
N ARG A 60 -12.79 12.91 -21.42
CA ARG A 60 -14.17 13.34 -21.20
C ARG A 60 -14.31 13.87 -19.79
N LEU A 61 -14.45 15.19 -19.63
CA LEU A 61 -14.45 15.86 -18.33
C LEU A 61 -15.86 16.02 -17.76
N THR A 62 -16.41 14.95 -17.19
CA THR A 62 -17.83 14.90 -16.75
C THR A 62 -18.08 15.39 -15.33
N SER A 63 -17.13 15.22 -14.40
CA SER A 63 -17.26 15.72 -13.02
C SER A 63 -16.85 17.19 -12.88
N HIS A 64 -17.27 17.84 -11.79
CA HIS A 64 -16.87 19.21 -11.48
C HIS A 64 -15.34 19.31 -11.34
N GLU A 65 -14.74 18.39 -10.59
CA GLU A 65 -13.31 18.29 -10.36
C GLU A 65 -12.55 18.08 -11.68
N ALA A 66 -13.05 17.20 -12.56
CA ALA A 66 -12.41 16.97 -13.86
C ALA A 66 -12.41 18.23 -14.75
N ARG A 67 -13.43 19.08 -14.65
CA ARG A 67 -13.47 20.36 -15.38
C ARG A 67 -12.55 21.41 -14.76
N LEU A 68 -12.48 21.44 -13.43
CA LEU A 68 -11.60 22.35 -12.69
C LEU A 68 -10.13 22.09 -13.05
N TYR A 69 -9.74 20.81 -13.10
CA TYR A 69 -8.37 20.35 -13.38
C TYR A 69 -8.18 19.85 -14.83
N ARG A 70 -8.93 20.44 -15.77
CA ARG A 70 -8.93 20.02 -17.19
C ARG A 70 -7.54 19.97 -17.84
N THR A 71 -6.65 20.90 -17.49
CA THR A 71 -5.33 21.03 -18.10
C THR A 71 -4.45 19.85 -17.70
N VAL A 72 -4.26 19.62 -16.40
CA VAL A 72 -3.46 18.48 -15.90
C VAL A 72 -4.03 17.13 -16.34
N ILE A 73 -5.35 16.99 -16.45
CA ILE A 73 -5.98 15.76 -16.95
C ILE A 73 -5.69 15.55 -18.44
N ARG A 74 -5.70 16.61 -19.27
CA ARG A 74 -5.35 16.52 -20.69
C ARG A 74 -3.87 16.24 -20.89
N ASP A 75 -3.01 16.89 -20.13
CA ASP A 75 -1.56 16.68 -20.18
C ASP A 75 -1.21 15.25 -19.75
N ALA A 76 -1.84 14.76 -18.68
CA ALA A 76 -1.74 13.36 -18.29
C ALA A 76 -2.25 12.46 -19.42
N PHE A 77 -3.42 12.73 -20.01
CA PHE A 77 -3.96 11.91 -21.09
C PHE A 77 -3.03 11.81 -22.30
N ALA A 78 -2.19 12.81 -22.59
CA ALA A 78 -1.21 12.73 -23.67
C ALA A 78 -0.08 11.70 -23.41
N GLN A 79 0.12 11.31 -22.15
CA GLN A 79 1.18 10.39 -21.73
C GLN A 79 0.71 8.92 -21.72
N PRO A 80 1.65 7.96 -21.69
CA PRO A 80 1.32 6.53 -21.58
C PRO A 80 0.52 6.17 -20.31
N ALA A 81 -0.17 5.03 -20.37
CA ALA A 81 -0.84 4.43 -19.21
C ALA A 81 0.17 4.11 -18.10
N ASN A 82 -0.23 4.31 -16.86
CA ASN A 82 0.59 4.04 -15.67
C ASN A 82 -0.18 3.30 -14.56
N PHE A 83 -1.42 2.88 -14.81
CA PHE A 83 -2.28 2.25 -13.82
C PHE A 83 -3.22 1.21 -14.44
N ALA A 84 -3.45 0.09 -13.73
CA ALA A 84 -4.47 -0.90 -14.04
C ALA A 84 -4.57 -1.32 -15.53
N GLY A 85 -3.42 -1.43 -16.21
CA GLY A 85 -3.34 -1.74 -17.64
C GLY A 85 -3.32 -0.49 -18.51
N HIS A 86 -4.48 -0.08 -19.03
CA HIS A 86 -4.61 1.05 -19.97
C HIS A 86 -5.08 2.34 -19.29
N TYR A 87 -5.19 2.37 -17.97
CA TYR A 87 -5.57 3.60 -17.27
C TYR A 87 -4.35 4.46 -16.98
N ARG A 88 -4.60 5.75 -16.79
CA ARG A 88 -3.61 6.68 -16.28
C ARG A 88 -4.16 7.44 -15.09
N VAL A 89 -3.39 7.48 -14.01
CA VAL A 89 -3.66 8.37 -12.87
C VAL A 89 -3.01 9.73 -13.15
N ALA A 90 -3.83 10.78 -13.14
CA ALA A 90 -3.41 12.17 -13.18
C ALA A 90 -3.45 12.72 -11.74
N ILE A 91 -2.34 13.28 -11.25
CA ILE A 91 -2.22 13.83 -9.90
C ILE A 91 -1.97 15.34 -9.99
N TRP A 92 -2.56 16.10 -9.08
CA TRP A 92 -2.30 17.52 -8.91
C TRP A 92 -2.32 17.93 -7.43
N GLY A 93 -1.79 19.11 -7.13
CA GLY A 93 -1.85 19.70 -5.80
C GLY A 93 -3.14 20.47 -5.55
N CYS A 94 -3.59 20.48 -4.30
CA CYS A 94 -4.76 21.27 -3.81
C CYS A 94 -4.37 22.38 -2.83
N GLY A 95 -3.09 22.50 -2.46
CA GLY A 95 -2.60 23.44 -1.45
C GLY A 95 -1.30 22.94 -0.81
N THR A 96 -1.00 23.41 0.40
CA THR A 96 0.17 22.97 1.18
C THR A 96 -0.01 21.52 1.59
N ASP A 97 0.92 20.67 1.15
CA ASP A 97 0.92 19.24 1.41
C ASP A 97 -0.47 18.61 1.19
N CYS A 98 -0.99 18.76 -0.03
CA CYS A 98 -2.27 18.18 -0.43
C CYS A 98 -2.16 17.65 -1.86
N ARG A 99 -2.76 16.49 -2.13
CA ARG A 99 -2.89 15.93 -3.48
C ARG A 99 -4.34 15.59 -3.78
N ASN A 100 -4.72 15.63 -5.05
CA ASN A 100 -5.94 15.00 -5.53
C ASN A 100 -5.64 14.39 -6.90
N PHE A 101 -6.52 13.51 -7.38
CA PHE A 101 -6.25 12.73 -8.57
C PHE A 101 -7.52 12.39 -9.38
N ALA A 102 -7.30 12.00 -10.62
CA ALA A 102 -8.29 11.37 -11.48
C ALA A 102 -7.70 10.14 -12.14
N ILE A 103 -8.52 9.10 -12.29
CA ILE A 103 -8.21 7.94 -13.12
C ILE A 103 -8.79 8.22 -14.50
N VAL A 104 -7.97 8.11 -15.53
CA VAL A 104 -8.34 8.38 -16.92
C VAL A 104 -8.20 7.10 -17.73
N ASP A 105 -9.27 6.68 -18.36
CA ASP A 105 -9.29 5.58 -19.30
C ASP A 105 -8.68 6.05 -20.64
N LYS A 106 -7.56 5.44 -21.07
CA LYS A 106 -6.89 5.80 -22.33
C LYS A 106 -7.65 5.35 -23.57
N ASP A 107 -8.51 4.35 -23.43
CA ASP A 107 -9.25 3.74 -24.52
C ASP A 107 -10.52 4.53 -24.82
N THR A 108 -11.28 4.87 -23.77
CA THR A 108 -12.57 5.56 -23.90
C THR A 108 -12.51 7.07 -23.63
N GLY A 109 -11.43 7.54 -22.99
CA GLY A 109 -11.29 8.91 -22.52
C GLY A 109 -12.11 9.20 -21.26
N ALA A 110 -12.83 8.24 -20.69
CA ALA A 110 -13.60 8.46 -19.47
C ALA A 110 -12.69 8.89 -18.30
N THR A 111 -13.12 9.89 -17.53
CA THR A 111 -12.43 10.32 -16.31
C THR A 111 -13.24 9.96 -15.08
N TYR A 112 -12.55 9.52 -14.04
CA TYR A 112 -13.12 9.10 -12.78
C TYR A 112 -12.39 9.80 -11.64
N THR A 113 -13.13 10.56 -10.85
CA THR A 113 -12.65 11.21 -9.63
C THR A 113 -13.27 10.52 -8.42
N MET A 114 -12.70 10.72 -7.23
CA MET A 114 -13.32 10.27 -5.99
C MET A 114 -14.53 11.18 -5.66
N PRO A 115 -15.76 10.64 -5.56
CA PRO A 115 -16.93 11.45 -5.23
C PRO A 115 -16.79 12.11 -3.86
N GLY A 116 -16.99 13.42 -3.79
CA GLY A 116 -16.95 14.18 -2.53
C GLY A 116 -15.55 14.37 -1.95
N VAL A 117 -14.48 14.01 -2.66
CA VAL A 117 -13.10 14.24 -2.22
C VAL A 117 -12.46 15.30 -3.10
N THR A 118 -12.18 16.46 -2.50
CA THR A 118 -11.50 17.59 -3.13
C THR A 118 -10.03 17.65 -2.76
N ALA A 119 -9.65 17.01 -1.65
CA ALA A 119 -8.29 17.02 -1.11
C ALA A 119 -7.95 15.69 -0.43
N VAL A 120 -6.76 15.16 -0.71
CA VAL A 120 -6.03 14.19 0.12
C VAL A 120 -4.93 14.97 0.81
N SER A 121 -5.28 15.44 2.00
CA SER A 121 -4.37 16.10 2.92
C SER A 121 -3.57 15.04 3.63
N GLY A 122 -2.49 15.43 4.26
CA GLY A 122 -1.63 14.49 4.95
C GLY A 122 -0.95 15.20 6.07
N VAL A 123 -0.08 14.47 6.72
CA VAL A 123 0.18 14.69 8.13
C VAL A 123 1.67 14.83 8.31
N MET A 124 2.08 15.89 9.03
CA MET A 124 3.47 16.08 9.43
C MET A 124 3.98 14.85 10.17
N GLY A 125 5.16 14.36 9.79
CA GLY A 125 5.71 13.12 10.33
C GLY A 125 5.23 11.85 9.61
N ASN A 126 4.57 11.96 8.45
CA ASN A 126 4.29 10.83 7.58
C ASN A 126 4.86 11.06 6.17
N ASP A 127 5.68 10.12 5.72
CA ASP A 127 6.36 10.17 4.42
C ASP A 127 5.73 9.24 3.36
N ASP A 128 4.51 8.74 3.61
CA ASP A 128 3.84 7.90 2.61
C ASP A 128 3.45 8.72 1.38
N GLU A 129 3.60 8.11 0.20
CA GLU A 129 3.04 8.68 -1.01
C GLU A 129 1.51 8.78 -0.87
N ARG A 130 0.98 9.99 -1.05
CA ARG A 130 -0.46 10.25 -0.86
C ARG A 130 -1.33 9.45 -1.79
N VAL A 131 -0.85 9.17 -3.00
CA VAL A 131 -1.56 8.38 -4.02
C VAL A 131 -0.57 7.40 -4.63
N ASP A 132 -0.47 6.21 -4.05
CA ASP A 132 0.43 5.15 -4.51
C ASP A 132 -0.32 4.13 -5.40
N PHE A 133 0.28 3.80 -6.53
CA PHE A 133 -0.29 2.91 -7.54
C PHE A 133 0.80 2.35 -8.47
N ARG A 134 0.46 1.27 -9.18
CA ARG A 134 1.37 0.64 -10.16
C ARG A 134 0.64 0.30 -11.45
N ALA A 135 1.35 0.33 -12.58
CA ALA A 135 0.79 0.00 -13.89
C ALA A 135 0.23 -1.42 -13.96
N GLY A 136 0.94 -2.37 -13.34
CA GLY A 136 0.57 -3.78 -13.29
C GLY A 136 -0.46 -4.13 -12.22
N SER A 137 -1.03 -3.16 -11.50
CA SER A 137 -1.97 -3.42 -10.41
C SER A 137 -3.25 -2.61 -10.53
N ARG A 138 -4.35 -3.17 -10.02
CA ARG A 138 -5.62 -2.49 -9.79
C ARG A 138 -5.72 -1.90 -8.39
N LEU A 139 -4.71 -2.12 -7.54
CA LEU A 139 -4.64 -1.52 -6.22
C LEU A 139 -4.20 -0.05 -6.32
N LEU A 140 -4.96 0.82 -5.69
CA LEU A 140 -4.63 2.21 -5.46
C LEU A 140 -4.70 2.47 -3.96
N ILE A 141 -3.66 3.09 -3.42
CA ILE A 141 -3.53 3.41 -2.00
C ILE A 141 -3.61 4.92 -1.86
N VAL A 142 -4.47 5.38 -0.97
CA VAL A 142 -4.53 6.80 -0.60
C VAL A 142 -4.07 6.94 0.84
N ALA A 143 -3.00 7.69 1.09
CA ALA A 143 -2.46 7.92 2.42
C ALA A 143 -2.74 9.36 2.87
N GLY A 144 -3.36 9.52 4.04
CA GLY A 144 -3.67 10.84 4.61
C GLY A 144 -5.11 10.94 5.13
N CYS A 145 -5.70 12.12 4.96
CA CYS A 145 -7.06 12.47 5.36
C CYS A 145 -7.81 13.13 4.20
N PHE A 146 -9.13 12.95 4.16
CA PHE A 146 -9.96 13.51 3.10
C PHE A 146 -10.47 14.90 3.49
N ASN A 147 -10.40 15.85 2.56
CA ASN A 147 -10.97 17.20 2.70
C ASN A 147 -10.48 17.92 3.97
N ASP A 148 -9.19 17.78 4.29
CA ASP A 148 -8.56 18.35 5.49
C ASP A 148 -9.12 17.83 6.84
N ASP A 149 -10.01 16.82 6.82
CA ASP A 149 -10.59 16.23 8.04
C ASP A 149 -9.69 15.12 8.60
N CYS A 150 -8.61 15.52 9.27
CA CYS A 150 -7.66 14.60 9.90
C CYS A 150 -8.06 14.23 11.34
N GLY A 151 -9.02 14.94 11.94
CA GLY A 151 -9.44 14.76 13.32
C GLY A 151 -8.39 15.17 14.36
N ASP A 152 -8.80 15.19 15.63
CA ASP A 152 -7.90 15.51 16.73
C ASP A 152 -6.71 14.53 16.78
N GLY A 153 -5.50 15.08 16.87
CA GLY A 153 -4.28 14.28 16.87
C GLY A 153 -4.11 13.40 15.62
N ASN A 154 -4.72 13.77 14.49
CA ASN A 154 -4.71 13.00 13.23
C ASN A 154 -5.41 11.63 13.31
N ALA A 155 -6.36 11.46 14.23
CA ALA A 155 -7.06 10.18 14.46
C ALA A 155 -7.79 9.61 13.23
N LYS A 156 -8.10 10.43 12.22
CA LYS A 156 -8.74 10.00 10.96
C LYS A 156 -7.74 9.74 9.83
N ALA A 157 -6.45 10.02 10.04
CA ALA A 157 -5.42 9.79 9.03
C ALA A 157 -5.13 8.30 8.88
N ALA A 158 -5.20 7.80 7.64
CA ALA A 158 -5.02 6.38 7.35
C ALA A 158 -4.45 6.16 5.95
N ARG A 159 -3.96 4.94 5.70
CA ARG A 159 -3.82 4.36 4.38
C ARG A 159 -5.14 3.69 4.02
N PHE A 160 -5.84 4.23 3.03
CA PHE A 160 -7.05 3.66 2.45
C PHE A 160 -6.69 2.84 1.22
N PHE A 161 -7.10 1.58 1.20
CA PHE A 161 -6.80 0.67 0.09
C PHE A 161 -8.03 0.52 -0.79
N TYR A 162 -7.84 0.71 -2.09
CA TYR A 162 -8.89 0.61 -3.09
C TYR A 162 -8.51 -0.34 -4.22
N GLU A 163 -9.47 -1.17 -4.63
CA GLU A 163 -9.37 -1.93 -5.86
C GLU A 163 -10.16 -1.22 -6.97
N TRP A 164 -9.49 -0.96 -8.08
CA TRP A 164 -10.11 -0.44 -9.29
C TRP A 164 -10.92 -1.52 -10.01
N THR A 165 -12.20 -1.22 -10.24
CA THR A 165 -13.14 -2.12 -10.93
C THR A 165 -13.34 -1.77 -12.41
N GLY A 166 -12.61 -0.80 -12.94
CA GLY A 166 -12.79 -0.25 -14.29
C GLY A 166 -13.71 0.99 -14.34
N THR A 167 -14.51 1.22 -13.30
CA THR A 167 -15.46 2.34 -13.22
C THR A 167 -15.53 3.01 -11.84
N ARG A 168 -15.07 2.34 -10.78
CA ARG A 168 -15.05 2.88 -9.42
C ARG A 168 -13.91 2.29 -8.60
N LEU A 169 -13.54 3.02 -7.54
CA LEU A 169 -12.65 2.55 -6.49
C LEU A 169 -13.47 1.83 -5.43
N ARG A 170 -13.30 0.51 -5.32
CA ARG A 170 -13.92 -0.30 -4.27
C ARG A 170 -13.01 -0.34 -3.05
N PRO A 171 -13.43 0.10 -1.85
CA PRO A 171 -12.60 -0.03 -0.66
C PRO A 171 -12.37 -1.51 -0.34
N VAL A 172 -11.12 -1.86 -0.05
CA VAL A 172 -10.70 -3.23 0.31
C VAL A 172 -10.00 -3.31 1.67
N GLY A 173 -9.74 -2.16 2.30
CA GLY A 173 -9.23 -2.10 3.66
C GLY A 173 -8.80 -0.68 4.03
N THR A 174 -8.43 -0.52 5.29
CA THR A 174 -7.80 0.68 5.81
C THR A 174 -6.76 0.30 6.87
N CYS A 175 -5.74 1.13 7.01
CA CYS A 175 -4.71 0.97 8.04
C CYS A 175 -4.37 2.32 8.65
N PRO A 176 -4.21 2.41 9.99
CA PRO A 176 -3.73 3.63 10.62
C PRO A 176 -2.45 4.13 9.98
N LEU A 177 -2.34 5.45 9.83
CA LEU A 177 -1.15 6.09 9.28
C LEU A 177 -0.06 6.11 10.37
N ALA A 178 1.15 5.69 10.01
CA ALA A 178 2.30 5.85 10.89
C ALA A 178 2.72 7.32 10.87
N ILE A 179 2.66 7.98 12.02
CA ILE A 179 2.97 9.41 12.17
C ILE A 179 4.05 9.54 13.24
N GLU A 180 5.20 10.07 12.86
CA GLU A 180 6.27 10.39 13.79
C GLU A 180 5.89 11.60 14.66
N PRO A 181 6.23 11.59 15.97
CA PRO A 181 6.01 12.74 16.82
C PRO A 181 6.77 13.95 16.27
N VAL A 182 6.08 15.09 16.14
CA VAL A 182 6.73 16.36 15.81
C VAL A 182 7.58 16.76 17.01
N GLN A 183 8.90 16.87 16.82
CA GLN A 183 9.85 17.34 17.86
C GLN A 183 9.79 18.85 18.06
#